data_AF-A0A098ESX5-F1
#
_entry.id   AF-A0A098ESX5-F1
#
_cell.length_a   1.000
_cell.length_b   1.000
_cell.length_c   1.000
_cell.angle_alpha   90.00
_cell.angle_beta   90.00
_cell.angle_gamma   90.00
#
_symmetry.space_group_name_H-M   'P 1'
#
loop_
_entity.id
_entity.type
_entity.pdbx_description
1 polymer ?
#
loop_
_entity_poly.entity_id
_entity_poly.type
_entity_poly.pdbx_seq_one_letter_code
_entity_poly.pdbx_strand_id
1 'polypeptide(L)' 'MKEELGLDYTLLSDKYLTLIEKAKMKDPSGPKSYRGFAILDKDGNVLESQQLDPFGEQVGDIIPYAAQKVGGQ' A
#
# COMPACT_ATOMS: atom_id res chain seq x y z
N MET A 1 9.24 -2.80 -17.79
CA MET A 1 8.63 -1.99 -16.71
C MET A 1 9.23 -2.26 -15.32
N LYS A 2 9.22 -3.49 -14.79
CA LYS A 2 9.77 -3.77 -13.44
C LYS A 2 11.31 -3.66 -13.39
N GLU A 3 11.97 -4.24 -14.39
CA GLU A 3 13.43 -4.17 -14.59
C GLU A 3 13.87 -2.74 -14.98
N GLU A 4 13.09 -2.05 -15.81
CA GLU A 4 13.34 -0.65 -16.23
C GLU A 4 13.22 0.36 -15.08
N LEU A 5 12.47 0.02 -14.02
CA LEU A 5 12.27 0.87 -12.85
C LEU A 5 13.11 0.42 -11.64
N GLY A 6 13.91 -0.65 -11.77
CA GLY A 6 14.78 -1.15 -10.70
C GLY A 6 14.06 -1.62 -9.44
N LEU A 7 12.81 -2.11 -9.55
CA LEU A 7 11.98 -2.46 -8.40
C LEU A 7 12.21 -3.90 -7.93
N ASP A 8 12.56 -4.08 -6.66
CA ASP A 8 12.75 -5.38 -6.01
C ASP A 8 11.44 -6.03 -5.54
N TYR A 9 10.37 -5.26 -5.36
CA TYR A 9 9.05 -5.73 -4.95
C TYR A 9 8.13 -6.09 -6.13
N THR A 10 7.17 -6.98 -5.90
CA THR A 10 6.18 -7.42 -6.91
C THR A 10 5.24 -6.28 -7.32
N LEU A 11 4.97 -6.17 -8.62
CA LEU A 11 3.91 -5.31 -9.15
C LEU A 11 2.66 -6.15 -9.38
N LEU A 12 1.54 -5.71 -8.82
CA LEU A 12 0.25 -6.38 -8.93
C LEU A 12 -0.75 -5.49 -9.69
N SER A 13 -1.48 -6.07 -10.62
CA SER A 13 -2.58 -5.39 -11.31
C SER A 13 -3.90 -5.66 -10.57
N ASP A 14 -4.60 -4.59 -10.19
CA ASP A 14 -5.95 -4.66 -9.59
C ASP A 14 -6.96 -3.88 -10.45
N LYS A 15 -7.19 -4.38 -11.68
CA LYS A 15 -8.04 -3.73 -12.69
C LYS A 15 -9.45 -3.38 -12.19
N TYR A 16 -9.98 -4.15 -11.25
CA TYR A 16 -11.34 -3.98 -10.71
C TYR A 16 -11.37 -3.29 -9.36
N LEU A 17 -10.22 -2.80 -8.86
CA LEU A 17 -10.07 -2.12 -7.56
C LEU A 17 -10.54 -2.94 -6.35
N THR A 18 -10.61 -4.27 -6.48
CA THR A 18 -11.17 -5.14 -5.44
C THR A 18 -10.25 -5.21 -4.23
N LEU A 19 -8.93 -5.30 -4.47
CA LEU A 19 -7.94 -5.32 -3.40
C LEU A 19 -7.74 -3.92 -2.81
N ILE A 20 -7.74 -2.90 -3.66
CA ILE A 20 -7.64 -1.48 -3.24
C ILE A 20 -8.83 -1.10 -2.36
N GLU A 21 -10.04 -1.56 -2.69
CA GLU A 21 -11.25 -1.36 -1.88
C GLU A 21 -11.18 -2.14 -0.55
N LYS A 22 -10.79 -3.42 -0.59
CA LYS A 22 -10.55 -4.22 0.62
C LYS A 22 -9.55 -3.54 1.56
N ALA A 23 -8.49 -2.97 0.99
CA ALA A 23 -7.45 -2.23 1.69
C ALA A 23 -7.90 -0.84 2.18
N LYS A 24 -9.15 -0.44 1.98
CA LYS A 24 -9.69 0.89 2.34
C LYS A 24 -8.92 2.05 1.69
N MET A 25 -8.36 1.84 0.50
CA MET A 25 -7.53 2.80 -0.24
C MET A 25 -8.14 3.25 -1.57
N LYS A 26 -9.41 2.92 -1.83
CA LYS A 26 -10.15 3.38 -3.01
C LYS A 26 -10.61 4.82 -2.82
N ASP A 27 -10.35 5.66 -3.81
CA ASP A 27 -10.86 7.03 -3.84
C ASP A 27 -12.36 7.00 -4.16
N PRO A 28 -13.24 7.59 -3.33
CA PRO A 28 -14.68 7.63 -3.59
C PRO A 28 -15.05 8.52 -4.78
N SER A 29 -14.16 9.42 -5.21
CA SER A 29 -14.40 10.34 -6.33
C SER A 29 -14.18 9.73 -7.71
N GLY A 30 -13.61 8.52 -7.81
CA GLY A 30 -13.39 7.88 -9.11
C GLY A 30 -12.72 6.52 -9.04
N PRO A 31 -12.53 5.83 -10.17
CA PRO A 31 -11.98 4.48 -10.22
C PRO A 31 -10.44 4.48 -10.08
N LYS A 32 -9.93 4.98 -8.95
CA LYS A 32 -8.50 5.07 -8.65
C LYS A 32 -8.23 4.79 -7.17
N SER A 33 -6.99 4.49 -6.85
CA SER A 33 -6.54 4.45 -5.46
C SER A 33 -6.14 5.84 -4.98
N TYR A 34 -6.19 6.04 -3.67
CA TYR A 34 -5.31 7.00 -3.02
C TYR A 34 -3.85 6.58 -3.20
N ARG A 35 -2.95 7.55 -3.09
CA ARG A 35 -1.52 7.27 -2.90
C ARG A 35 -1.28 6.95 -1.42
N GLY A 36 -0.48 5.94 -1.14
CA GLY A 36 -0.18 5.51 0.23
C GLY A 36 0.10 4.01 0.33
N PHE A 37 -0.09 3.46 1.53
CA PHE A 37 0.15 2.05 1.80
C PHE A 37 -0.94 1.46 2.70
N ALA A 38 -1.07 0.14 2.66
CA ALA A 38 -1.86 -0.62 3.61
C ALA A 38 -1.03 -1.80 4.13
N ILE A 39 -1.22 -2.13 5.40
CA ILE A 39 -0.57 -3.27 6.07
C ILE A 39 -1.64 -4.33 6.27
N LEU A 40 -1.37 -5.52 5.77
CA LEU A 40 -2.22 -6.69 5.93
C LEU A 40 -1.49 -7.73 6.80
N ASP A 41 -2.24 -8.41 7.65
CA ASP A 41 -1.73 -9.59 8.35
C ASP A 41 -1.65 -10.82 7.42
N LYS A 42 -1.13 -11.93 7.96
CA LYS A 42 -0.98 -13.20 7.22
C LYS A 42 -2.30 -13.80 6.73
N ASP A 43 -3.43 -13.43 7.35
CA ASP A 43 -4.76 -13.91 7.01
C ASP A 43 -5.46 -12.95 6.02
N GLY A 44 -4.76 -11.87 5.64
CA GLY A 44 -5.23 -10.86 4.71
C GLY A 44 -6.22 -9.88 5.34
N ASN A 45 -6.25 -9.75 6.66
CA ASN A 45 -6.99 -8.68 7.34
C ASN A 45 -6.19 -7.38 7.29
N VAL A 46 -6.88 -6.26 7.13
CA VAL A 46 -6.25 -4.94 7.15
C VAL A 46 -5.95 -4.56 8.59
N LEU A 47 -4.66 -4.43 8.92
CA LEU A 47 -4.19 -3.89 10.18
C LEU A 47 -4.23 -2.36 10.16
N GLU A 48 -3.80 -1.75 9.05
CA GLU A 48 -3.74 -0.31 8.90
C GLU A 48 -3.75 0.12 7.43
N SER A 49 -4.29 1.31 7.15
CA SER A 49 -4.25 1.95 5.84
C SER A 49 -3.96 3.43 6.03
N GLN A 50 -2.99 3.95 5.27
CA GLN A 50 -2.64 5.36 5.33
C GLN A 50 -2.58 5.95 3.92
N GLN A 51 -3.34 7.03 3.75
CA GLN A 51 -3.15 7.94 2.64
C GLN A 51 -1.89 8.77 2.90
N LEU A 52 -0.98 8.75 1.93
CA LEU A 52 0.22 9.57 1.92
C LEU A 52 0.17 10.42 0.65
N ASP A 53 0.01 11.73 0.85
CA ASP A 53 0.13 12.74 -0.19
C ASP A 53 1.49 13.48 -0.32
N PRO A 54 2.61 13.04 0.30
CA PRO A 54 3.91 13.60 -0.05
C PRO A 54 4.60 12.80 -1.17
N PHE A 55 5.21 13.53 -2.10
CA PHE A 55 6.26 13.01 -2.97
C PHE A 55 7.61 13.00 -2.20
N GLY A 56 8.41 11.95 -2.33
CA GLY A 56 9.84 11.98 -1.95
C GLY A 56 10.27 11.03 -0.82
N GLU A 57 11.20 11.48 0.01
CA GLU A 57 11.98 10.68 0.98
C GLU A 57 11.13 9.87 1.99
N GLN A 58 9.90 10.31 2.26
CA GLN A 58 8.99 9.67 3.23
C GLN A 58 8.50 8.28 2.82
N VAL A 59 8.72 7.87 1.56
CA VAL A 59 8.46 6.48 1.12
C VAL A 59 9.40 5.49 1.83
N GLY A 60 10.64 5.90 2.13
CA GLY A 60 11.61 5.05 2.81
C GLY A 60 11.19 4.64 4.23
N ASP A 61 10.38 5.47 4.89
CA ASP A 61 9.93 5.26 6.27
C ASP A 61 8.74 4.29 6.37
N ILE A 62 8.10 3.96 5.24
CA ILE A 62 6.93 3.05 5.21
C ILE A 62 7.30 1.66 5.70
N ILE A 63 8.46 1.13 5.28
CA ILE A 63 8.89 -0.24 5.64
C ILE A 63 9.18 -0.34 7.16
N PRO A 64 10.02 0.53 7.78
CA PRO A 64 10.20 0.53 9.23
C PRO A 64 8.89 0.73 10.01
N TYR A 65 8.01 1.63 9.54
CA TYR A 65 6.71 1.86 10.16
C TYR A 65 5.84 0.60 10.17
N ALA A 66 5.76 -0.08 9.02
CA ALA A 66 5.00 -1.31 8.91
C ALA A 66 5.54 -2.43 9.80
N ALA A 67 6.88 -2.56 9.89
CA ALA A 67 7.52 -3.54 10.76
C ALA A 67 7.16 -3.34 12.24
N GLN A 68 7.10 -2.09 12.72
CA GLN A 68 6.69 -1.78 14.10
C GLN A 68 5.24 -2.21 14.38
N LYS A 69 4.33 -2.04 13.42
CA LYS A 69 2.91 -2.40 13.58
C LYS A 69 2.65 -3.90 13.57
N VAL A 70 3.47 -4.66 12.84
CA VAL A 70 3.36 -6.12 12.80
C VAL A 70 4.05 -6.77 14.01
N GLY A 71 5.20 -6.25 14.46
CA GLY A 71 5.98 -6.82 15.58
C GLY A 71 5.49 -6.44 16.98
N GLY A 72 4.50 -5.54 17.09
CA GLY A 72 3.91 -5.11 18.36
C GLY A 72 2.70 -5.93 18.83
N GLN A 73 2.44 -7.09 18.21
CA GLN A 73 1.39 -8.05 18.59
C GLN A 73 1.95 -9.22 19.39
#